data_AF-A0A8S0WYX9-F1
#
_entry.id   AF-A0A8S0WYX9-F1
#
_cell.length_a   1.000
_cell.length_b   1.000
_cell.length_c   1.000
_cell.angle_alpha   90.00
_cell.angle_beta   90.00
_cell.angle_gamma   90.00
#
_symmetry.space_group_name_H-M   'P 1'
#
loop_
_entity.id
_entity.type
_entity.pdbx_description
1 polymer ?
#
loop_
_entity_poly.entity_id
_entity_poly.type
_entity_poly.pdbx_seq_one_letter_code
_entity_poly.pdbx_strand_id
1 'polypeptide(L)'
;MLGKKLDDAEEAANDSIRQLKERIVRLEEAVRDLTQKQVVLWKCCEQLVTARKALKKRLNETHKKPPSAFKMTYKGRYTWKAHLIACLMVSSGTAEKHVGGTLQEIGHILSVEVPKAMRKCTVHRAILEKGVAADIQLVYEILKAGHTYSITYSSDSMSHKHIEYECHTIALKVVDYSNPNAKPIWKLRTLGVGTSELTEVFNNSPLTQHEGLRFVPDDFAYRLIGTSGDHAADQKQSHEILQIWRLEVILQ
;
A
#
# COMPACT_ATOMS: atom_id res chain seq x y z
N MET A 1 27.72 -9.70 99.41
CA MET A 1 27.90 -8.73 98.30
C MET A 1 28.76 -9.25 97.15
N LEU A 2 29.61 -10.28 97.34
CA LEU A 2 30.45 -10.83 96.26
C LEU A 2 29.72 -11.78 95.30
N GLY A 3 28.79 -12.61 95.79
CA GLY A 3 28.00 -13.53 94.94
C GLY A 3 27.15 -12.80 93.88
N LYS A 4 26.39 -11.78 94.30
CA LYS A 4 25.52 -11.00 93.39
C LYS A 4 26.30 -10.31 92.25
N LYS A 5 27.51 -9.83 92.52
CA LYS A 5 28.39 -9.22 91.49
C LYS A 5 28.93 -10.26 90.49
N LEU A 6 29.06 -11.52 90.91
CA LEU A 6 29.49 -12.60 90.05
C LEU A 6 28.34 -13.04 89.14
N ASP A 7 27.14 -13.16 89.70
CA ASP A 7 25.91 -13.50 88.96
C ASP A 7 25.56 -12.42 87.91
N ASP A 8 25.62 -11.13 88.28
CA ASP A 8 25.37 -10.01 87.36
C ASP A 8 26.41 -9.99 86.20
N ALA A 9 27.66 -10.38 86.49
CA ALA A 9 28.73 -10.45 85.48
C ALA A 9 28.58 -11.67 84.56
N GLU A 10 28.12 -12.80 85.09
CA GLU A 10 27.81 -14.00 84.32
C GLU A 10 26.60 -13.78 83.40
N GLU A 11 25.56 -13.08 83.88
CA GLU A 11 24.40 -12.69 83.08
C GLU A 11 24.78 -11.75 81.93
N ALA A 12 25.58 -10.70 82.21
CA ALA A 12 26.08 -9.79 81.18
C ALA A 12 26.99 -10.48 80.14
N ALA A 13 27.79 -11.46 80.56
CA ALA A 13 28.60 -12.27 79.66
C ALA A 13 27.73 -13.18 78.78
N ASN A 14 26.69 -13.80 79.35
CA ASN A 14 25.74 -14.64 78.62
C ASN A 14 24.92 -13.83 77.60
N ASP A 15 24.49 -12.62 77.96
CA ASP A 15 23.82 -11.70 77.03
C ASP A 15 24.74 -11.27 75.90
N SER A 16 26.01 -10.98 76.19
CA SER A 16 27.01 -10.68 75.17
C SER A 16 27.23 -11.86 74.24
N ILE A 17 27.31 -13.08 74.77
CA ILE A 17 27.42 -14.32 73.98
C ILE A 17 26.18 -14.51 73.10
N ARG A 18 24.98 -14.23 73.62
CA ARG A 18 23.72 -14.32 72.87
C ARG A 18 23.68 -13.31 71.72
N GLN A 19 24.03 -12.05 71.96
CA GLN A 19 24.09 -11.02 70.93
C GLN A 19 25.14 -11.36 69.85
N LEU A 20 26.29 -11.89 70.24
CA LEU A 20 27.32 -12.35 69.30
C LEU A 20 26.82 -13.53 68.45
N LYS A 21 26.12 -14.51 69.04
CA LYS A 21 25.50 -15.62 68.31
C LYS A 21 24.46 -15.12 67.30
N GLU A 22 23.58 -14.21 67.70
CA GLU A 22 22.59 -13.60 66.79
C GLU A 22 23.27 -12.83 65.64
N ARG A 23 24.37 -12.12 65.92
CA ARG A 23 25.13 -11.41 64.90
C ARG A 23 25.83 -12.36 63.93
N ILE A 24 26.37 -13.49 64.41
CA ILE A 24 26.95 -14.53 63.55
C ILE A 24 25.90 -15.07 62.59
N VAL A 25 24.71 -15.44 63.08
CA VAL A 25 23.61 -15.95 62.24
C VAL A 25 23.21 -14.94 61.17
N ARG A 26 23.06 -13.65 61.53
CA ARG A 26 22.75 -12.59 60.55
C ARG A 26 23.85 -12.42 59.50
N LEU A 27 25.12 -12.52 59.90
CA LEU A 27 26.24 -12.42 58.96
C LEU A 27 26.29 -13.64 58.03
N GLU A 28 26.00 -14.84 58.53
CA GLU A 28 25.92 -16.05 57.70
C GLU A 28 24.77 -15.99 56.69
N GLU A 29 23.62 -15.43 57.08
CA GLU A 29 22.51 -15.12 56.15
C GLU A 29 22.92 -14.08 55.11
N ALA A 30 23.53 -12.97 55.52
CA ALA A 30 23.98 -11.93 54.60
C ALA A 30 25.04 -12.43 53.61
N VAL A 31 25.96 -13.29 54.04
CA VAL A 31 26.96 -13.92 53.16
C VAL A 31 26.28 -14.85 52.16
N ARG A 32 25.27 -15.64 52.58
CA ARG A 32 24.48 -16.49 51.67
C ARG A 32 23.75 -15.64 50.62
N ASP A 33 23.09 -14.57 51.04
CA ASP A 33 22.38 -13.65 50.14
C ASP A 33 23.32 -12.96 49.15
N LEU A 34 24.48 -12.48 49.61
CA LEU A 34 25.48 -11.85 48.75
C LEU A 34 26.05 -12.85 47.74
N THR A 35 26.31 -14.08 48.17
CA THR A 35 26.79 -15.15 47.29
C THR A 35 25.76 -15.47 46.21
N GLN A 36 24.47 -15.56 46.59
CA GLN A 36 23.39 -15.78 45.63
C GLN A 36 23.26 -14.61 44.64
N LYS A 37 23.31 -13.37 45.11
CA LYS A 37 23.29 -12.17 44.24
C LYS A 37 24.49 -12.13 43.29
N GLN A 38 25.67 -12.49 43.76
CA GLN A 38 26.88 -12.54 42.94
C GLN A 38 26.74 -13.57 41.81
N VAL A 39 26.20 -14.76 42.09
CA VAL A 39 25.93 -15.79 41.07
C VAL A 39 24.94 -15.29 40.02
N VAL A 40 23.88 -14.60 40.43
CA VAL A 40 22.88 -14.02 39.51
C VAL A 40 23.51 -12.95 38.62
N LEU A 41 24.26 -12.00 39.21
CA LEU A 41 24.95 -10.95 38.46
C LEU A 41 25.95 -11.52 37.46
N TRP A 42 26.71 -12.54 37.86
CA TRP A 42 27.65 -13.21 36.98
C TRP A 42 26.96 -13.84 35.76
N LYS A 43 25.84 -14.53 35.96
CA LYS A 43 25.02 -15.07 34.85
C LYS A 43 24.47 -13.98 33.94
N CYS A 44 23.98 -12.86 34.50
CA CYS A 44 23.52 -11.73 33.69
C CYS A 44 24.65 -11.12 32.86
N CYS A 45 25.85 -10.96 33.43
CA CYS A 45 27.02 -10.49 32.70
C CYS A 45 27.38 -11.42 31.54
N GLU A 46 27.40 -12.75 31.74
CA GLU A 46 27.63 -13.70 30.65
C GLU A 46 26.57 -13.62 29.54
N GLN A 47 25.30 -13.47 29.91
CA GLN A 47 24.21 -13.28 28.96
C GLN A 47 24.36 -11.99 28.15
N LEU A 48 24.79 -10.89 28.78
CA LEU A 48 25.05 -9.63 28.07
C LEU A 48 26.24 -9.75 27.12
N VAL A 49 27.31 -10.45 27.51
CA VAL A 49 28.47 -10.70 26.66
C VAL A 49 28.08 -11.53 25.44
N THR A 50 27.29 -12.60 25.62
CA THR A 50 26.80 -13.44 24.52
C THR A 50 25.83 -12.69 23.62
N ALA A 51 24.88 -11.92 24.18
CA ALA A 51 23.97 -11.06 23.43
C ALA A 51 24.73 -10.03 22.59
N ARG A 52 25.74 -9.36 23.17
CA ARG A 52 26.60 -8.41 22.44
C ARG A 52 27.33 -9.07 21.28
N LYS A 53 27.89 -10.28 21.47
CA LYS A 53 28.55 -11.05 20.41
C LYS A 53 27.56 -11.42 19.30
N ALA A 54 26.36 -11.88 19.65
CA ALA A 54 25.31 -12.22 18.70
C ALA A 54 24.85 -11.00 17.89
N LEU A 55 24.69 -9.85 18.54
CA LEU A 55 24.27 -8.60 17.90
C LEU A 55 25.36 -8.08 16.96
N LYS A 56 26.64 -8.13 17.37
CA LYS A 56 27.78 -7.80 16.51
C LYS A 56 27.86 -8.74 15.29
N LYS A 57 27.60 -10.04 15.47
CA LYS A 57 27.54 -11.01 14.37
C LYS A 57 26.40 -10.68 13.39
N ARG A 58 25.19 -10.41 13.89
CA ARG A 58 24.04 -10.00 13.05
C ARG A 58 24.32 -8.73 12.28
N LEU A 59 24.90 -7.71 12.93
CA LEU A 59 25.25 -6.45 12.28
C LEU A 59 26.28 -6.67 11.17
N ASN A 60 27.32 -7.47 11.43
CA ASN A 60 28.32 -7.84 10.42
C ASN A 60 27.71 -8.66 9.27
N GLU A 61 26.77 -9.57 9.53
CA GLU A 61 26.04 -10.31 8.50
C GLU A 61 25.15 -9.40 7.67
N THR A 62 24.50 -8.41 8.27
CA THR A 62 23.71 -7.39 7.56
C THR A 62 24.60 -6.50 6.70
N HIS A 63 25.77 -6.07 7.19
CA HIS A 63 26.73 -5.28 6.40
C HIS A 63 27.39 -6.08 5.28
N LYS A 64 27.52 -7.40 5.43
CA LYS A 64 28.04 -8.30 4.37
C LYS A 64 27.00 -8.59 3.28
N LYS A 65 25.71 -8.52 3.60
CA LYS A 65 24.66 -8.62 2.58
C LYS A 65 24.70 -7.32 1.78
N PRO A 66 24.76 -7.38 0.44
CA PRO A 66 24.61 -6.17 -0.36
C PRO A 66 23.29 -5.49 0.06
N PRO A 67 23.22 -4.14 0.03
CA PRO A 67 21.96 -3.45 0.24
C PRO A 67 20.90 -4.11 -0.63
N SER A 68 19.70 -4.29 -0.07
CA SER A 68 18.59 -4.85 -0.83
C SER A 68 18.40 -3.96 -2.07
N ALA A 69 18.80 -4.47 -3.24
CA ALA A 69 18.76 -3.67 -4.46
C ALA A 69 17.35 -3.76 -5.04
N PHE A 70 16.67 -2.62 -5.13
CA PHE A 70 15.39 -2.56 -5.83
C PHE A 70 15.64 -2.53 -7.35
N LYS A 71 15.65 -3.73 -7.94
CA LYS A 71 15.78 -3.89 -9.38
C LYS A 71 14.47 -3.51 -10.06
N MET A 72 14.41 -2.28 -10.56
CA MET A 72 13.27 -1.80 -11.35
C MET A 72 13.07 -2.56 -12.66
N THR A 73 14.12 -3.18 -13.19
CA THR A 73 14.09 -3.88 -14.48
C THR A 73 14.34 -5.38 -14.31
N TYR A 74 13.59 -6.18 -15.07
CA TYR A 74 13.79 -7.61 -15.24
C TYR A 74 13.96 -7.93 -16.72
N LYS A 75 15.03 -8.62 -17.10
CA LYS A 75 15.38 -8.94 -18.51
C LYS A 75 15.34 -7.69 -19.43
N GLY A 76 15.89 -6.57 -18.94
CA GLY A 76 15.95 -5.31 -19.69
C GLY A 76 14.64 -4.52 -19.79
N ARG A 77 13.52 -5.06 -19.29
CA ARG A 77 12.21 -4.39 -19.26
C ARG A 77 11.91 -3.88 -17.87
N TYR A 78 11.24 -2.74 -17.76
CA TYR A 78 10.77 -2.27 -16.46
C TYR A 78 9.67 -3.20 -15.93
N THR A 79 9.72 -3.46 -14.63
CA THR A 79 8.74 -4.30 -13.95
C THR A 79 7.43 -3.54 -13.76
N TRP A 80 6.32 -4.27 -13.69
CA TRP A 80 5.01 -3.68 -13.39
C TRP A 80 5.01 -2.88 -12.08
N LYS A 81 5.77 -3.35 -11.06
CA LYS A 81 5.92 -2.64 -9.78
C LYS A 81 6.60 -1.28 -9.96
N ALA A 82 7.63 -1.21 -10.81
CA ALA A 82 8.29 0.06 -11.12
C ALA A 82 7.35 1.01 -11.88
N HIS A 83 6.56 0.51 -12.83
CA HIS A 83 5.53 1.30 -13.52
C HIS A 83 4.49 1.83 -12.53
N LEU A 84 3.99 0.98 -11.64
CA LEU A 84 2.99 1.36 -10.64
C LEU A 84 3.49 2.47 -9.71
N ILE A 85 4.71 2.35 -9.20
CA ILE A 85 5.33 3.37 -8.35
C ILE A 85 5.48 4.69 -9.13
N ALA A 86 5.97 4.63 -10.37
CA ALA A 86 6.11 5.81 -11.21
C ALA A 86 4.77 6.51 -11.45
N CYS A 87 3.73 5.75 -11.81
CA CYS A 87 2.38 6.27 -11.99
C CYS A 87 1.82 6.87 -10.70
N LEU A 88 2.04 6.22 -9.54
CA LEU A 88 1.60 6.73 -8.25
C LEU A 88 2.27 8.06 -7.90
N MET A 89 3.59 8.17 -8.13
CA MET A 89 4.34 9.41 -7.88
C MET A 89 3.86 10.57 -8.78
N VAL A 90 3.54 10.28 -10.04
CA VAL A 90 2.97 11.32 -10.92
C VAL A 90 1.57 11.70 -10.50
N SER A 91 0.72 10.74 -10.13
CA SER A 91 -0.60 11.02 -9.56
C SER A 91 -0.54 11.82 -8.25
N SER A 92 0.55 11.71 -7.49
CA SER A 92 0.79 12.53 -6.29
C SER A 92 1.38 13.91 -6.58
N GLY A 93 1.47 14.32 -7.84
CA GLY A 93 1.97 15.64 -8.26
C GLY A 93 3.47 15.70 -8.57
N THR A 94 4.18 14.58 -8.58
CA THR A 94 5.60 14.57 -8.96
C THR A 94 5.74 14.74 -10.47
N ALA A 95 6.46 15.76 -10.92
CA ALA A 95 6.72 15.93 -12.35
C ALA A 95 7.47 14.71 -12.91
N GLU A 96 7.07 14.21 -14.08
CA GLU A 96 7.61 12.99 -14.71
C GLU A 96 9.15 12.98 -14.80
N LYS A 97 9.76 14.16 -15.02
CA LYS A 97 11.22 14.32 -15.13
C LYS A 97 11.96 14.05 -13.82
N HIS A 98 11.30 14.20 -12.68
CA HIS A 98 11.90 14.06 -11.34
C HIS A 98 11.63 12.68 -10.71
N VAL A 99 10.62 11.94 -11.17
CA VAL A 99 10.24 10.63 -10.62
C VAL A 99 11.43 9.69 -10.45
N GLY A 100 12.30 9.59 -11.46
CA GLY A 100 13.47 8.72 -11.41
C GLY A 100 14.48 9.12 -10.33
N GLY A 101 14.73 10.42 -10.14
CA GLY A 101 15.65 10.93 -9.11
C GLY A 101 15.06 10.82 -7.71
N THR A 102 13.80 11.22 -7.54
CA THR A 102 13.08 11.09 -6.26
C THR A 102 13.01 9.64 -5.81
N LEU A 103 12.84 8.69 -6.72
CA LEU A 103 12.85 7.26 -6.37
C LEU A 103 14.22 6.78 -5.86
N GLN A 104 15.32 7.35 -6.38
CA GLN A 104 16.67 7.06 -5.89
C GLN A 104 16.91 7.67 -4.50
N GLU A 105 16.42 8.89 -4.27
CA GLU A 105 16.50 9.54 -2.96
C GLU A 105 15.70 8.77 -1.89
N ILE A 106 14.47 8.35 -2.22
CA ILE A 106 13.66 7.49 -1.36
C ILE A 106 14.38 6.17 -1.08
N GLY A 107 14.96 5.54 -2.11
CA GLY A 107 15.76 4.33 -1.96
C GLY A 107 16.93 4.54 -0.99
N HIS A 108 17.68 5.63 -1.16
CA HIS A 108 18.81 5.97 -0.29
C HIS A 108 18.39 6.15 1.18
N ILE A 109 17.29 6.86 1.45
CA ILE A 109 16.74 7.02 2.80
C ILE A 109 16.38 5.66 3.42
N LEU A 110 15.82 4.75 2.62
CA LEU A 110 15.43 3.40 3.05
C LEU A 110 16.59 2.40 3.05
N SER A 111 17.83 2.83 2.78
CA SER A 111 18.99 1.93 2.62
C SER A 111 18.79 0.85 1.55
N VAL A 112 18.01 1.16 0.51
CA VAL A 112 17.70 0.33 -0.65
C VAL A 112 18.37 0.94 -1.88
N GLU A 113 19.25 0.20 -2.53
CA GLU A 113 19.95 0.70 -3.72
C GLU A 113 19.01 0.67 -4.94
N VAL A 114 18.87 1.83 -5.60
CA VAL A 114 18.14 1.98 -6.87
C VAL A 114 19.15 2.36 -7.96
N PRO A 115 19.80 1.36 -8.61
CA PRO A 115 21.01 1.58 -9.40
C PRO A 115 20.79 2.42 -10.67
N LYS A 116 19.55 2.55 -11.13
CA LYS A 116 19.20 3.26 -12.36
C LYS A 116 18.03 4.18 -12.10
N ALA A 117 18.08 5.42 -12.60
CA ALA A 117 16.92 6.30 -12.59
C ALA A 117 15.97 5.99 -13.77
N MET A 118 14.66 6.11 -13.56
CA MET A 118 13.69 6.05 -14.65
C MET A 118 13.73 7.37 -15.45
N ARG A 119 13.82 7.28 -16.78
CA ARG A 119 13.82 8.46 -17.66
C ARG A 119 12.40 9.01 -17.82
N LYS A 120 12.26 10.33 -18.07
CA LYS A 120 10.96 10.99 -18.34
C LYS A 120 10.13 10.22 -19.37
N CYS A 121 10.70 9.88 -20.52
CA CYS A 121 9.98 9.16 -21.58
C CYS A 121 9.47 7.78 -21.14
N THR A 122 10.19 7.10 -20.24
CA THR A 122 9.75 5.82 -19.69
C THR A 122 8.58 5.99 -18.72
N VAL A 123 8.65 6.99 -17.84
CA VAL A 123 7.55 7.35 -16.93
C VAL A 123 6.31 7.70 -17.75
N HIS A 124 6.47 8.54 -18.76
CA HIS A 124 5.38 8.94 -19.65
C HIS A 124 4.73 7.75 -20.35
N ARG A 125 5.54 6.82 -20.90
CA ARG A 125 5.02 5.57 -21.48
C ARG A 125 4.26 4.72 -20.46
N ALA A 126 4.75 4.60 -19.23
CA ALA A 126 4.04 3.85 -18.19
C ALA A 126 2.66 4.47 -17.85
N ILE A 127 2.53 5.79 -17.92
CA ILE A 127 1.25 6.50 -17.75
C ILE A 127 0.32 6.23 -18.91
N LEU A 128 0.80 6.33 -20.15
CA LEU A 128 0.01 6.03 -21.35
C LEU A 128 -0.47 4.57 -21.35
N GLU A 129 0.42 3.63 -21.04
CA GLU A 129 0.08 2.20 -20.89
C GLU A 129 -1.00 1.99 -19.82
N LYS A 130 -0.92 2.70 -18.69
CA LYS A 130 -1.95 2.66 -17.65
C LYS A 130 -3.29 3.23 -18.14
N GLY A 131 -3.27 4.28 -18.95
CA GLY A 131 -4.47 4.84 -19.59
C GLY A 131 -5.14 3.84 -20.52
N VAL A 132 -4.39 3.27 -21.46
CA VAL A 132 -4.87 2.24 -22.39
C VAL A 132 -5.44 1.02 -21.63
N ALA A 133 -4.76 0.59 -20.56
CA ALA A 133 -5.26 -0.50 -19.73
C ALA A 133 -6.57 -0.15 -19.00
N ALA A 134 -6.74 1.11 -18.59
CA ALA A 134 -7.97 1.60 -17.98
C ALA A 134 -9.12 1.63 -19.00
N ASP A 135 -8.86 1.99 -20.24
CA ASP A 135 -9.86 1.99 -21.33
C ASP A 135 -10.32 0.56 -21.66
N ILE A 136 -9.37 -0.38 -21.79
CA ILE A 136 -9.68 -1.80 -22.00
C ILE A 136 -10.54 -2.35 -20.86
N GLN A 137 -10.14 -2.04 -19.63
CA GLN A 137 -10.85 -2.44 -18.42
C GLN A 137 -12.27 -1.86 -18.38
N LEU A 138 -12.43 -0.60 -18.77
CA LEU A 138 -13.72 0.09 -18.79
C LEU A 138 -14.69 -0.61 -19.75
N VAL A 139 -14.23 -0.89 -20.97
CA VAL A 139 -15.05 -1.60 -21.97
C VAL A 139 -15.37 -3.01 -21.51
N TYR A 140 -14.41 -3.72 -20.91
CA TYR A 140 -14.66 -5.03 -20.31
C TYR A 140 -15.76 -4.97 -19.22
N GLU A 141 -15.72 -3.94 -18.36
CA GLU A 141 -16.75 -3.71 -17.34
C GLU A 141 -18.11 -3.41 -17.97
N ILE A 142 -18.18 -2.63 -19.04
CA ILE A 142 -19.41 -2.34 -19.82
C ILE A 142 -20.00 -3.62 -20.43
N LEU A 143 -19.18 -4.47 -21.04
CA LEU A 143 -19.66 -5.72 -21.64
C LEU A 143 -20.13 -6.72 -20.58
N LYS A 144 -19.33 -6.91 -19.53
CA LYS A 144 -19.63 -7.85 -18.44
C LYS A 144 -20.79 -7.41 -17.56
N ALA A 145 -21.12 -6.12 -17.57
CA ALA A 145 -22.34 -5.60 -16.97
C ALA A 145 -23.62 -6.29 -17.52
N GLY A 146 -23.57 -6.91 -18.71
CA GLY A 146 -24.64 -7.73 -19.27
C GLY A 146 -26.01 -7.02 -19.34
N HIS A 147 -27.10 -7.79 -19.48
CA HIS A 147 -28.47 -7.25 -19.51
C HIS A 147 -28.97 -6.78 -18.12
N THR A 148 -28.25 -7.12 -17.05
CA THR A 148 -28.71 -6.90 -15.67
C THR A 148 -28.25 -5.56 -15.10
N TYR A 149 -27.18 -4.97 -15.65
CA TYR A 149 -26.59 -3.78 -15.07
C TYR A 149 -26.65 -2.59 -16.03
N SER A 150 -27.30 -1.57 -15.51
CA SER A 150 -27.58 -0.31 -16.17
C SER A 150 -26.42 0.68 -16.06
N ILE A 151 -26.19 1.45 -17.11
CA ILE A 151 -25.19 2.53 -17.14
C ILE A 151 -25.91 3.87 -17.05
N THR A 152 -25.44 4.75 -16.16
CA THR A 152 -25.84 6.17 -16.16
C THR A 152 -24.68 6.99 -16.69
N TYR A 153 -24.93 7.82 -17.69
CA TYR A 153 -23.93 8.71 -18.27
C TYR A 153 -24.02 10.10 -17.65
N SER A 154 -22.89 10.76 -17.47
CA SER A 154 -22.85 12.18 -17.09
C SER A 154 -21.80 12.89 -17.91
N SER A 155 -22.17 14.02 -18.49
CA SER A 155 -21.26 14.97 -19.10
C SER A 155 -21.22 16.24 -18.28
N ASP A 156 -20.04 16.82 -18.18
CA ASP A 156 -19.84 18.18 -17.70
C ASP A 156 -18.87 18.88 -18.65
N SER A 157 -19.09 20.16 -18.91
CA SER A 157 -18.22 20.93 -19.78
C SER A 157 -17.91 22.30 -19.18
N MET A 158 -16.67 22.74 -19.36
CA MET A 158 -16.24 24.07 -18.97
C MET A 158 -15.38 24.67 -20.09
N SER A 159 -15.65 25.92 -20.45
CA SER A 159 -14.75 26.67 -21.34
C SER A 159 -13.75 27.50 -20.52
N HIS A 160 -12.48 27.45 -20.89
CA HIS A 160 -11.45 28.34 -20.36
C HIS A 160 -10.58 28.87 -21.49
N LYS A 161 -10.58 30.20 -21.68
CA LYS A 161 -9.83 30.89 -22.75
C LYS A 161 -10.12 30.34 -24.16
N HIS A 162 -11.40 30.14 -24.48
CA HIS A 162 -11.85 29.57 -25.76
C HIS A 162 -11.38 28.12 -26.02
N ILE A 163 -10.98 27.40 -24.97
CA ILE A 163 -10.74 25.95 -25.01
C ILE A 163 -11.86 25.29 -24.22
N GLU A 164 -12.57 24.38 -24.86
CA GLU A 164 -13.61 23.57 -24.22
C GLU A 164 -12.96 22.36 -23.56
N TYR A 165 -13.31 22.14 -22.30
CA TYR A 165 -12.91 21.00 -21.50
C TYR A 165 -14.15 20.20 -21.19
N GLU A 166 -14.26 19.03 -21.80
CA GLU A 166 -15.36 18.11 -21.55
C GLU A 166 -14.89 16.96 -20.66
N CYS A 167 -15.70 16.63 -19.68
CA CYS A 167 -15.52 15.48 -18.82
C CYS A 167 -16.72 14.56 -18.99
N HIS A 168 -16.43 13.34 -19.44
CA HIS A 168 -17.42 12.31 -19.61
C HIS A 168 -17.24 11.27 -18.50
N THR A 169 -18.31 10.97 -17.78
CA THR A 169 -18.28 9.96 -16.72
C THR A 169 -19.45 9.01 -16.84
N ILE A 170 -19.23 7.77 -16.41
CA ILE A 170 -20.26 6.76 -16.38
C ILE A 170 -20.30 6.12 -15.00
N ALA A 171 -21.52 5.95 -14.49
CA ALA A 171 -21.78 5.14 -13.31
C ALA A 171 -22.26 3.76 -13.78
N LEU A 172 -21.55 2.72 -13.34
CA LEU A 172 -21.92 1.32 -13.60
C LEU A 172 -21.64 0.44 -12.38
N LYS A 173 -22.33 -0.69 -12.29
CA LYS A 173 -22.07 -1.70 -11.27
C LYS A 173 -20.91 -2.59 -11.69
N VAL A 174 -19.86 -2.59 -10.89
CA VAL A 174 -18.62 -3.34 -11.15
C VAL A 174 -18.41 -4.40 -10.07
N VAL A 175 -18.00 -5.59 -10.48
CA VAL A 175 -17.60 -6.67 -9.56
C VAL A 175 -16.31 -6.29 -8.83
N ASP A 176 -16.17 -6.68 -7.57
CA ASP A 176 -14.88 -6.56 -6.90
C ASP A 176 -13.91 -7.62 -7.44
N TYR A 177 -12.86 -7.18 -8.14
CA TYR A 177 -11.83 -8.09 -8.67
C TYR A 177 -11.03 -8.80 -7.56
N SER A 178 -11.03 -8.28 -6.34
CA SER A 178 -10.40 -8.94 -5.18
C SER A 178 -11.27 -10.05 -4.61
N ASN A 179 -12.59 -9.91 -4.71
CA ASN A 179 -13.57 -10.89 -4.28
C ASN A 179 -14.70 -11.02 -5.33
N PRO A 180 -14.51 -11.89 -6.34
CA PRO A 180 -15.45 -12.02 -7.45
C PRO A 180 -16.87 -12.45 -7.05
N ASN A 181 -17.02 -13.05 -5.87
CA ASN A 181 -18.31 -13.50 -5.35
C ASN A 181 -19.08 -12.40 -4.62
N ALA A 182 -18.48 -11.23 -4.41
CA ALA A 182 -19.14 -10.10 -3.79
C ALA A 182 -20.22 -9.50 -4.72
N LYS A 183 -21.24 -8.89 -4.11
CA LYS A 183 -22.26 -8.16 -4.87
C LYS A 183 -21.62 -6.99 -5.62
N PRO A 184 -21.99 -6.75 -6.89
CA PRO A 184 -21.48 -5.62 -7.66
C PRO A 184 -21.80 -4.28 -6.98
N ILE A 185 -20.83 -3.37 -7.00
CA ILE A 185 -20.92 -2.05 -6.36
C ILE A 185 -20.91 -0.98 -7.45
N TRP A 186 -21.68 0.08 -7.26
CA TRP A 186 -21.63 1.26 -8.13
C TRP A 186 -20.24 1.90 -8.08
N LYS A 187 -19.63 2.08 -9.25
CA LYS A 187 -18.38 2.82 -9.43
C LYS A 187 -18.55 3.85 -10.52
N LEU A 188 -17.95 5.02 -10.30
CA LEU A 188 -17.81 6.05 -11.31
C LEU A 188 -16.52 5.80 -12.10
N ARG A 189 -16.62 5.87 -13.42
CA ARG A 189 -15.51 5.79 -14.35
C ARG A 189 -15.50 7.02 -15.25
N THR A 190 -14.32 7.56 -15.52
CA THR A 190 -14.16 8.66 -16.48
C THR A 190 -13.88 8.06 -17.86
N LEU A 191 -14.57 8.55 -18.88
CA LEU A 191 -14.30 8.28 -20.28
C LEU A 191 -13.28 9.31 -20.75
N GLY A 192 -12.07 8.85 -21.07
CA GLY A 192 -10.99 9.74 -21.53
C GLY A 192 -11.21 10.25 -22.96
N VAL A 193 -11.84 9.43 -23.81
CA VAL A 193 -12.13 9.75 -25.21
C VAL A 193 -13.45 9.11 -25.65
N GLY A 194 -13.95 9.49 -26.83
CA GLY A 194 -15.21 9.00 -27.41
C GLY A 194 -15.27 7.48 -27.55
N THR A 195 -16.49 6.94 -27.67
CA THR A 195 -16.77 5.49 -27.71
C THR A 195 -16.13 4.75 -28.89
N SER A 196 -15.84 5.45 -29.99
CA SER A 196 -15.13 4.90 -31.16
C SER A 196 -13.69 4.51 -30.85
N GLU A 197 -12.95 5.34 -30.12
CA GLU A 197 -11.58 5.04 -29.73
C GLU A 197 -11.52 3.89 -28.73
N LEU A 198 -12.48 3.86 -27.79
CA LEU A 198 -12.63 2.73 -26.86
C LEU A 198 -12.87 1.41 -27.60
N THR A 199 -13.65 1.46 -28.68
CA THR A 199 -13.91 0.31 -29.55
C THR A 199 -12.64 -0.19 -30.22
N GLU A 200 -11.85 0.72 -30.80
CA GLU A 200 -10.59 0.34 -31.45
C GLU A 200 -9.58 -0.25 -30.44
N VAL A 201 -9.36 0.46 -29.33
CA VAL A 201 -8.41 0.05 -28.28
C VAL A 201 -8.80 -1.31 -27.69
N PHE A 202 -10.08 -1.50 -27.37
CA PHE A 202 -10.54 -2.76 -26.80
C PHE A 202 -10.46 -3.89 -27.83
N ASN A 203 -11.00 -3.72 -29.04
CA ASN A 203 -11.08 -4.81 -30.02
C ASN A 203 -9.69 -5.27 -30.51
N ASN A 204 -8.69 -4.38 -30.50
CA ASN A 204 -7.30 -4.73 -30.82
C ASN A 204 -6.51 -5.30 -29.62
N SER A 205 -7.11 -5.36 -28.43
CA SER A 205 -6.42 -5.84 -27.23
C SER A 205 -6.30 -7.38 -27.20
N PRO A 206 -5.24 -7.92 -26.58
CA PRO A 206 -5.13 -9.36 -26.33
C PRO A 206 -6.28 -9.92 -25.48
N LEU A 207 -6.86 -9.09 -24.59
CA LEU A 207 -7.97 -9.50 -23.74
C LEU A 207 -9.18 -9.94 -24.57
N THR A 208 -9.51 -9.17 -25.60
CA THR A 208 -10.59 -9.45 -26.55
C THR A 208 -10.37 -10.79 -27.26
N GLN A 209 -9.15 -11.06 -27.70
CA GLN A 209 -8.80 -12.32 -28.37
C GLN A 209 -8.95 -13.54 -27.43
N HIS A 210 -8.59 -13.37 -26.16
CA HIS A 210 -8.69 -14.44 -25.16
C HIS A 210 -10.12 -14.72 -24.71
N GLU A 211 -10.93 -13.68 -24.53
CA GLU A 211 -12.31 -13.80 -24.02
C GLU A 211 -13.34 -14.02 -25.14
N GLY A 212 -12.95 -13.85 -26.42
CA GLY A 212 -13.87 -13.95 -27.55
C GLY A 212 -14.95 -12.86 -27.55
N LEU A 213 -14.66 -11.72 -26.91
CA LEU A 213 -15.58 -10.59 -26.80
C LEU A 213 -15.41 -9.65 -27.99
N ARG A 214 -16.41 -8.80 -28.21
CA ARG A 214 -16.32 -7.66 -29.14
C ARG A 214 -17.14 -6.53 -28.56
N PHE A 215 -16.60 -5.33 -28.64
CA PHE A 215 -17.33 -4.12 -28.28
C PHE A 215 -17.73 -3.39 -29.55
N VAL A 216 -18.98 -2.97 -29.62
CA VAL A 216 -19.45 -1.99 -30.60
C VAL A 216 -20.05 -0.80 -29.86
N PRO A 217 -20.02 0.43 -30.41
CA PRO A 217 -20.59 1.59 -29.74
C PRO A 217 -22.05 1.37 -29.30
N ASP A 218 -22.84 0.62 -30.07
CA ASP A 218 -24.23 0.31 -29.74
C ASP A 218 -24.38 -0.50 -28.45
N ASP A 219 -23.35 -1.25 -28.02
CA ASP A 219 -23.35 -1.92 -26.72
C ASP A 219 -23.48 -0.91 -25.56
N PHE A 220 -22.88 0.27 -25.73
CA PHE A 220 -22.97 1.35 -24.76
C PHE A 220 -24.39 1.94 -24.73
N ALA A 221 -24.93 2.29 -25.90
CA ALA A 221 -26.27 2.86 -26.03
C ALA A 221 -27.36 1.90 -25.52
N TYR A 222 -27.24 0.61 -25.83
CA TYR A 222 -28.16 -0.42 -25.36
C TYR A 222 -28.24 -0.50 -23.83
N ARG A 223 -27.11 -0.28 -23.14
CA ARG A 223 -26.99 -0.38 -21.67
C ARG A 223 -27.27 0.93 -20.93
N LEU A 224 -27.35 2.04 -21.65
CA LEU A 224 -27.66 3.35 -21.09
C LEU A 224 -29.08 3.38 -20.52
N ILE A 225 -29.26 3.78 -19.26
CA ILE A 225 -30.61 3.93 -18.65
C ILE A 225 -31.00 5.37 -18.38
N GLY A 226 -30.02 6.26 -18.34
CA GLY A 226 -30.24 7.64 -17.98
C GLY A 226 -28.98 8.45 -18.15
N THR A 227 -29.19 9.76 -18.23
CA THR A 227 -28.13 10.75 -18.30
C THR A 227 -28.29 11.73 -17.15
N SER A 228 -27.19 12.25 -16.62
CA SER A 228 -27.16 13.36 -15.68
C SER A 228 -26.36 14.50 -16.27
N GLY A 229 -26.88 15.71 -16.14
CA GLY A 229 -26.27 16.94 -16.62
C GLY A 229 -26.98 18.12 -15.98
N ASP A 230 -26.45 19.32 -16.17
CA ASP A 230 -27.13 20.53 -15.75
C ASP A 230 -28.31 20.87 -16.70
N HIS A 231 -28.95 22.02 -16.48
CA HIS A 231 -30.08 22.47 -17.30
C HIS A 231 -29.67 23.26 -18.55
N ALA A 232 -28.39 23.24 -18.94
CA ALA A 232 -27.91 23.95 -20.12
C ALA A 232 -28.52 23.38 -21.41
N ALA A 233 -28.67 24.23 -22.43
CA ALA A 233 -29.38 23.90 -23.66
C ALA A 233 -28.64 22.85 -24.52
N ASP A 234 -27.32 22.97 -24.58
CA ASP A 234 -26.39 22.01 -25.19
C ASP A 234 -26.46 20.64 -24.51
N GLN A 235 -26.54 20.59 -23.17
CA GLN A 235 -26.69 19.33 -22.43
C GLN A 235 -28.03 18.66 -22.72
N LYS A 236 -29.12 19.43 -22.84
CA LYS A 236 -30.43 18.89 -23.25
C LYS A 236 -30.38 18.28 -24.64
N GLN A 237 -29.74 18.96 -25.58
CA GLN A 237 -29.56 18.46 -26.95
C GLN A 237 -28.74 17.17 -26.96
N SER A 238 -27.63 17.11 -26.22
CA SER A 238 -26.81 15.90 -26.09
C SER A 238 -27.59 14.73 -25.48
N HIS A 239 -28.41 14.99 -24.47
CA HIS A 239 -29.30 13.97 -23.88
C HIS A 239 -30.35 13.46 -24.87
N GLU A 240 -30.93 14.34 -25.69
CA GLU A 240 -31.88 13.96 -26.73
C GLU A 240 -31.23 13.08 -27.80
N ILE A 241 -30.00 13.42 -28.23
CA ILE A 241 -29.23 12.59 -29.18
C ILE A 241 -28.95 11.20 -28.60
N LEU A 242 -28.51 11.12 -27.33
CA LEU A 242 -28.27 9.84 -26.67
C LEU A 242 -29.56 9.01 -26.51
N GLN A 243 -30.69 9.68 -26.26
CA GLN A 243 -31.99 9.02 -26.19
C GLN A 243 -32.41 8.45 -27.55
N ILE A 244 -32.25 9.21 -28.63
CA ILE A 244 -32.55 8.77 -30.00
C ILE A 244 -31.67 7.57 -30.36
N TRP A 245 -30.35 7.68 -30.17
CA TRP A 245 -29.42 6.59 -30.48
C TRP A 245 -29.78 5.30 -29.70
N ARG A 246 -30.11 5.43 -28.42
CA ARG A 246 -30.58 4.28 -27.62
C ARG A 246 -31.86 3.66 -28.20
N LEU A 247 -32.83 4.48 -28.61
CA LEU A 247 -34.08 3.97 -29.18
C LEU A 247 -33.83 3.25 -30.51
N GLU A 248 -32.96 3.79 -31.35
CA GLU A 248 -32.55 3.16 -32.62
C GLU A 248 -31.94 1.78 -32.38
N VAL A 249 -31.05 1.65 -31.38
CA VAL A 249 -30.39 0.37 -31.04
C VAL A 249 -31.36 -0.66 -30.44
N ILE A 250 -32.37 -0.22 -29.68
CA ILE A 250 -33.36 -1.13 -29.07
C ILE A 250 -34.39 -1.62 -30.09
N LEU A 251 -34.68 -0.82 -31.12
CA LEU A 251 -35.70 -1.12 -32.12
C LEU A 251 -35.18 -1.91 -33.33
N GLN A 252 -33.86 -2.07 -33.47
CA GLN A 252 -33.21 -2.92 -34.48
C GLN A 252 -33.14 -4.38 -34.02
#